data_AF-A0AAE1FDG8-F1
#
_entry.id   AF-A0AAE1FDG8-F1
#
_cell.length_a   1.000
_cell.length_b   1.000
_cell.length_c   1.000
_cell.angle_alpha   90.00
_cell.angle_beta   90.00
_cell.angle_gamma   90.00
#
_symmetry.space_group_name_H-M   'P 1'
#
loop_
_entity.id
_entity.type
_entity.pdbx_description
1 polymer ?
#
loop_
_entity_poly.entity_id
_entity_poly.type
_entity_poly.pdbx_seq_one_letter_code
_entity_poly.pdbx_strand_id
1 'polypeptide(L)'
;GNIDKAHHLNEHRSALEEALQFEKAIATADSLTDSQDTLILVTADHSQPMVINGYQERASDILGLGDYSDVDGLPYTSLLYTNGPGYRGEIDGVRPDPSTEDYTDPHYAGASTVPMIESHHAGEDVILYAKGPHSHLFTGIHENAYIPHAVRYAACVGDGQQFCSSSNPSSSNPSKLSSNLSNPSSNLPNPSSNPSENDVDDEVVIEDED
;
A
#
# COMPACT_ATOMS: atom_id res chain seq x y z
N GLY A 1 -9.15 -11.04 1.87
CA GLY A 1 -8.42 -12.33 2.06
C GLY A 1 -8.56 -12.76 3.51
N ASN A 2 -7.81 -13.77 3.99
CA ASN A 2 -7.82 -14.08 5.44
C ASN A 2 -6.91 -13.14 6.25
N ILE A 3 -6.00 -12.39 5.59
CA ILE A 3 -5.26 -11.27 6.20
C ILE A 3 -6.24 -10.32 6.93
N ASP A 4 -7.27 -9.90 6.22
CA ASP A 4 -8.35 -9.03 6.71
C ASP A 4 -9.10 -9.65 7.91
N LYS A 5 -9.53 -10.90 7.79
CA LYS A 5 -10.22 -11.62 8.88
C LYS A 5 -9.38 -11.72 10.15
N ALA A 6 -8.08 -11.97 10.01
CA ALA A 6 -7.17 -12.02 11.14
C ALA A 6 -7.03 -10.64 11.81
N HIS A 7 -6.95 -9.56 11.03
CA HIS A 7 -6.93 -8.20 11.57
C HIS A 7 -8.22 -7.82 12.29
N HIS A 8 -9.39 -8.24 11.80
CA HIS A 8 -10.66 -8.08 12.52
C HIS A 8 -10.62 -8.68 13.93
N LEU A 9 -9.88 -9.77 14.13
CA LEU A 9 -9.70 -10.42 15.43
C LEU A 9 -8.47 -9.93 16.21
N ASN A 10 -7.75 -8.92 15.71
CA ASN A 10 -6.44 -8.47 16.20
C ASN A 10 -5.35 -9.58 16.24
N GLU A 11 -5.53 -10.66 15.49
CA GLU A 11 -4.60 -11.79 15.41
C GLU A 11 -3.42 -11.46 14.47
N HIS A 12 -2.50 -10.63 14.95
CA HIS A 12 -1.39 -10.13 14.12
C HIS A 12 -0.47 -11.25 13.61
N ARG A 13 -0.25 -12.33 14.36
CA ARG A 13 0.50 -13.51 13.87
C ARG A 13 -0.21 -14.13 12.66
N SER A 14 -1.49 -14.48 12.80
CA SER A 14 -2.30 -15.01 11.71
C SER A 14 -2.30 -14.08 10.49
N ALA A 15 -2.43 -12.76 10.70
CA ALA A 15 -2.43 -11.79 9.60
C ALA A 15 -1.10 -11.77 8.82
N LEU A 16 0.04 -11.79 9.52
CA LEU A 16 1.36 -11.84 8.89
C LEU A 16 1.61 -13.19 8.20
N GLU A 17 1.15 -14.30 8.78
CA GLU A 17 1.27 -15.61 8.15
C GLU A 17 0.45 -15.72 6.86
N GLU A 18 -0.78 -15.19 6.84
CA GLU A 18 -1.60 -15.10 5.63
C GLU A 18 -0.99 -14.15 4.58
N ALA A 19 -0.37 -13.04 5.01
CA ALA A 19 0.37 -12.16 4.13
C ALA A 19 1.59 -12.85 3.50
N LEU A 20 2.30 -13.70 4.27
CA LEU A 20 3.38 -14.53 3.76
C LEU A 20 2.89 -15.58 2.76
N GLN A 21 1.70 -16.16 2.94
CA GLN A 21 1.13 -17.05 1.92
C GLN A 21 0.74 -16.28 0.64
N PHE A 22 0.25 -15.06 0.77
CA PHE A 22 -0.02 -14.19 -0.37
C PHE A 22 1.27 -13.83 -1.14
N GLU A 23 2.35 -13.52 -0.43
CA GLU A 23 3.68 -13.30 -1.03
C GLU A 23 4.16 -14.53 -1.83
N LYS A 24 4.04 -15.73 -1.27
CA LYS A 24 4.38 -16.97 -1.99
C LYS A 24 3.54 -17.19 -3.23
N ALA A 25 2.25 -16.81 -3.21
CA ALA A 25 1.38 -16.89 -4.37
C ALA A 25 1.82 -15.90 -5.47
N ILE A 26 2.24 -14.69 -5.09
CA ILE A 26 2.81 -13.69 -6.02
C ILE A 26 4.11 -14.23 -6.63
N ALA A 27 5.03 -14.72 -5.82
CA ALA A 27 6.29 -15.31 -6.30
C ALA A 27 6.05 -16.50 -7.25
N THR A 28 5.06 -17.34 -6.93
CA THR A 28 4.64 -18.44 -7.80
C THR A 28 4.11 -17.92 -9.14
N ALA A 29 3.20 -16.95 -9.14
CA ALA A 29 2.68 -16.35 -10.37
C ALA A 29 3.80 -15.72 -11.22
N ASP A 30 4.73 -15.01 -10.59
CA ASP A 30 5.89 -14.40 -11.27
C ASP A 30 6.78 -15.46 -11.92
N SER A 31 7.02 -16.59 -11.26
CA SER A 31 7.81 -17.69 -11.83
C SER A 31 7.12 -18.46 -12.96
N LEU A 32 5.79 -18.37 -13.04
CA LEU A 32 4.98 -19.09 -14.03
C LEU A 32 4.60 -18.22 -15.24
N THR A 33 4.98 -16.94 -15.25
CA THR A 33 4.58 -15.98 -16.29
C THR A 33 5.78 -15.24 -16.87
N ASP A 34 5.63 -14.66 -18.07
CA ASP A 34 6.65 -13.85 -18.70
C ASP A 34 6.36 -12.36 -18.47
N SER A 35 7.31 -11.65 -17.86
CA SER A 35 7.24 -10.20 -17.67
C SER A 35 7.11 -9.38 -18.98
N GLN A 36 7.34 -9.98 -20.15
CA GLN A 36 7.15 -9.33 -21.45
C GLN A 36 5.68 -9.29 -21.90
N ASP A 37 4.83 -10.17 -21.39
CA ASP A 37 3.42 -10.25 -21.80
C ASP A 37 2.42 -10.27 -20.62
N THR A 38 2.92 -10.36 -19.40
CA THR A 38 2.12 -10.45 -18.18
C THR A 38 2.35 -9.24 -17.27
N LEU A 39 1.28 -8.50 -16.97
CA LEU A 39 1.26 -7.44 -15.96
C LEU A 39 0.79 -8.02 -14.62
N ILE A 40 1.67 -8.04 -13.63
CA ILE A 40 1.34 -8.40 -12.24
C ILE A 40 1.18 -7.12 -11.43
N LEU A 41 0.01 -6.97 -10.80
CA LEU A 41 -0.29 -5.90 -9.85
C LEU A 41 -0.55 -6.50 -8.47
N VAL A 42 0.00 -5.89 -7.43
CA VAL A 42 -0.24 -6.24 -6.02
C VAL A 42 -0.68 -4.98 -5.29
N THR A 43 -1.86 -5.02 -4.68
CA THR A 43 -2.42 -3.90 -3.91
C THR A 43 -3.32 -4.47 -2.81
N ALA A 44 -3.73 -3.62 -1.87
CA ALA A 44 -4.85 -3.89 -0.98
C ALA A 44 -6.12 -3.15 -1.45
N ASP A 45 -7.28 -3.59 -0.98
CA ASP A 45 -8.56 -2.91 -1.11
C ASP A 45 -8.74 -1.82 -0.04
N HIS A 46 -8.22 -2.05 1.16
CA HIS A 46 -8.10 -1.10 2.27
C HIS A 46 -7.02 -1.57 3.26
N SER A 47 -6.76 -0.77 4.29
CA SER A 47 -5.84 -1.12 5.37
C SER A 47 -6.57 -1.55 6.65
N GLN A 48 -5.81 -1.77 7.71
CA GLN A 48 -6.25 -2.18 9.04
C GLN A 48 -5.49 -1.36 10.10
N PRO A 49 -6.06 -1.11 11.28
CA PRO A 49 -5.54 -0.16 12.25
C PRO A 49 -4.41 -0.76 13.10
N MET A 50 -3.55 -1.57 12.49
CA MET A 50 -2.36 -2.14 13.10
C MET A 50 -1.22 -1.12 13.01
N VAL A 51 -0.50 -0.96 14.11
CA VAL A 51 0.69 -0.11 14.20
C VAL A 51 1.90 -0.93 14.60
N ILE A 52 3.06 -0.53 14.08
CA ILE A 52 4.36 -1.08 14.46
C ILE A 52 5.01 -0.06 15.40
N ASN A 53 5.10 -0.36 16.68
CA ASN A 53 5.71 0.51 17.67
C ASN A 53 7.17 0.12 17.87
N GLY A 54 8.05 1.10 18.06
CA GLY A 54 9.45 0.92 18.44
C GLY A 54 9.67 1.15 19.94
N TYR A 55 10.90 1.05 20.47
CA TYR A 55 12.16 0.95 19.73
C TYR A 55 12.82 -0.43 19.85
N GLN A 56 12.35 -1.43 19.08
CA GLN A 56 13.07 -2.72 19.06
C GLN A 56 14.41 -2.62 18.37
N GLU A 57 15.37 -3.38 18.88
CA GLU A 57 16.62 -3.66 18.19
C GLU A 57 16.36 -4.34 16.84
N ARG A 58 17.23 -4.05 15.87
CA ARG A 58 17.17 -4.71 14.55
C ARG A 58 17.26 -6.23 14.70
N ALA A 59 16.44 -6.94 13.92
CA ALA A 59 16.31 -8.41 13.94
C ALA A 59 15.63 -9.01 15.18
N SER A 60 15.01 -8.17 16.02
CA SER A 60 14.02 -8.64 17.00
C SER A 60 12.82 -9.28 16.31
N ASP A 61 12.16 -10.20 17.02
CA ASP A 61 10.92 -10.81 16.53
C ASP A 61 9.79 -9.76 16.49
N ILE A 62 9.21 -9.53 15.32
CA ILE A 62 8.10 -8.59 15.11
C ILE A 62 6.82 -9.01 15.87
N LEU A 63 6.72 -10.28 16.26
CA LEU A 63 5.62 -10.82 17.07
C LEU A 63 5.92 -10.77 18.57
N GLY A 64 7.12 -10.32 18.95
CA GLY A 64 7.58 -10.27 20.33
C GLY A 64 7.22 -8.97 21.06
N LEU A 65 7.68 -8.91 22.31
CA LEU A 65 7.70 -7.68 23.09
C LEU A 65 8.60 -6.63 22.41
N GLY A 66 8.13 -5.39 22.44
CA GLY A 66 8.81 -4.23 21.88
C GLY A 66 9.73 -3.59 22.90
N ASP A 67 9.19 -2.62 23.64
CA ASP A 67 9.91 -1.87 24.68
C ASP A 67 9.02 -1.76 25.94
N TYR A 68 9.44 -0.96 26.91
CA TYR A 68 8.75 -0.68 28.16
C TYR A 68 8.10 0.70 28.16
N SER A 69 6.92 0.79 28.77
CA SER A 69 6.27 2.07 29.05
C SER A 69 6.95 2.75 30.24
N ASP A 70 7.23 4.05 30.11
CA ASP A 70 7.79 4.90 31.17
C ASP A 70 6.75 5.33 32.22
N VAL A 71 5.46 5.05 31.95
CA VAL A 71 4.34 5.38 32.85
C VAL A 71 4.02 4.23 33.80
N ASP A 72 3.87 3.01 33.28
CA ASP A 72 3.46 1.84 34.05
C ASP A 72 4.60 0.83 34.32
N GLY A 73 5.75 0.99 33.64
CA GLY A 73 6.90 0.11 33.77
C GLY A 73 6.70 -1.29 33.18
N LEU A 74 5.60 -1.54 32.48
CA LEU A 74 5.29 -2.83 31.85
C LEU A 74 5.77 -2.83 30.37
N PRO A 75 6.11 -4.00 29.82
CA PRO A 75 6.43 -4.12 28.39
C PRO A 75 5.16 -3.98 27.54
N TYR A 76 5.30 -3.69 26.25
CA TYR A 76 4.22 -3.79 25.26
C TYR A 76 4.67 -4.61 24.06
N THR A 77 3.74 -5.15 23.26
CA THR A 77 4.06 -5.88 22.03
C THR A 77 4.47 -4.93 20.91
N SER A 78 5.31 -5.41 20.00
CA SER A 78 5.76 -4.65 18.84
C SER A 78 4.61 -4.22 17.94
N LEU A 79 3.61 -5.09 17.79
CA LEU A 79 2.40 -4.83 17.04
C LEU A 79 1.23 -4.57 17.99
N LEU A 80 0.52 -3.48 17.73
CA LEU A 80 -0.67 -3.06 18.47
C LEU A 80 -1.76 -2.67 17.48
N TYR A 81 -3.00 -2.57 17.95
CA TYR A 81 -4.13 -2.08 17.17
C TYR A 81 -4.74 -0.83 17.81
N THR A 82 -5.39 0.04 17.04
CA THR A 82 -6.13 1.17 17.64
C THR A 82 -7.50 0.74 18.16
N ASN A 83 -8.10 -0.32 17.61
CA ASN A 83 -9.38 -0.84 18.06
C ASN A 83 -9.49 -2.34 17.79
N GLY A 84 -10.45 -3.00 18.45
CA GLY A 84 -10.70 -4.42 18.26
C GLY A 84 -10.81 -5.22 19.57
N PRO A 85 -10.93 -6.55 19.47
CA PRO A 85 -11.14 -7.44 20.62
C PRO A 85 -9.96 -7.56 21.56
N GLY A 86 -8.77 -7.08 21.18
CA GLY A 86 -7.58 -7.09 22.02
C GLY A 86 -7.58 -6.06 23.16
N TYR A 87 -8.65 -5.28 23.33
CA TYR A 87 -8.71 -4.31 24.42
C TYR A 87 -8.70 -5.01 25.78
N ARG A 88 -7.80 -4.55 26.64
CA ARG A 88 -7.64 -5.04 28.01
C ARG A 88 -7.92 -3.88 28.95
N GLY A 89 -8.98 -3.98 29.74
CA GLY A 89 -9.28 -2.98 30.77
C GLY A 89 -8.18 -2.92 31.83
N GLU A 90 -7.97 -1.76 32.42
CA GLU A 90 -7.04 -1.59 33.52
C GLU A 90 -7.56 -2.23 34.82
N ILE A 91 -6.65 -2.76 35.63
CA ILE A 91 -6.88 -3.24 36.99
C ILE A 91 -6.08 -2.31 37.91
N ASP A 92 -6.77 -1.64 38.85
CA ASP A 92 -6.17 -0.66 39.76
C ASP A 92 -5.39 0.46 39.04
N GLY A 93 -5.84 0.85 37.84
CA GLY A 93 -5.22 1.90 37.02
C GLY A 93 -3.98 1.46 36.24
N VAL A 94 -3.74 0.16 36.13
CA VAL A 94 -2.62 -0.42 35.38
C VAL A 94 -3.14 -1.43 34.36
N ARG A 95 -2.64 -1.37 33.13
CA ARG A 95 -2.98 -2.35 32.09
C ARG A 95 -2.40 -3.74 32.43
N PRO A 96 -2.99 -4.84 31.91
CA PRO A 96 -2.38 -6.15 32.04
C PRO A 96 -1.00 -6.22 31.38
N ASP A 97 -0.09 -6.97 32.00
CA ASP A 97 1.27 -7.19 31.52
C ASP A 97 1.29 -8.25 30.41
N PRO A 98 1.57 -7.87 29.14
CA PRO A 98 1.56 -8.81 28.03
C PRO A 98 2.67 -9.87 28.14
N SER A 99 3.72 -9.65 28.94
CA SER A 99 4.77 -10.67 29.17
C SER A 99 4.27 -11.88 29.97
N THR A 100 3.10 -11.75 30.60
CA THR A 100 2.43 -12.85 31.31
C THR A 100 1.46 -13.64 30.45
N GLU A 101 1.25 -13.19 29.20
CA GLU A 101 0.32 -13.79 28.25
C GLU A 101 1.08 -14.65 27.23
N ASP A 102 0.38 -15.61 26.59
CA ASP A 102 0.93 -16.38 25.49
C ASP A 102 0.79 -15.62 24.17
N TYR A 103 1.67 -14.65 23.94
CA TYR A 103 1.76 -13.92 22.66
C TYR A 103 2.38 -14.76 21.52
N THR A 104 2.67 -16.05 21.77
CA THR A 104 3.09 -16.99 20.72
C THR A 104 1.91 -17.72 20.06
N ASP A 105 0.73 -17.70 20.69
CA ASP A 105 -0.52 -18.22 20.11
C ASP A 105 -0.84 -17.49 18.79
N PRO A 106 -1.07 -18.22 17.67
CA PRO A 106 -1.60 -17.64 16.43
C PRO A 106 -2.85 -16.79 16.61
N HIS A 107 -3.70 -17.15 17.57
CA HIS A 107 -4.95 -16.46 17.87
C HIS A 107 -4.82 -15.43 19.01
N TYR A 108 -3.59 -15.08 19.39
CA TYR A 108 -3.37 -14.00 20.34
C TYR A 108 -3.91 -12.67 19.80
N ALA A 109 -4.92 -12.12 20.48
CA ALA A 109 -5.47 -10.80 20.17
C ALA A 109 -4.51 -9.71 20.68
N GLY A 110 -3.77 -9.11 19.75
CA GLY A 110 -2.86 -8.00 20.02
C GLY A 110 -3.58 -6.82 20.67
N ALA A 111 -2.95 -6.15 21.63
CA ALA A 111 -3.63 -5.16 22.44
C ALA A 111 -4.18 -3.99 21.60
N SER A 112 -5.36 -3.48 22.00
CA SER A 112 -6.04 -2.37 21.36
C SER A 112 -6.50 -1.30 22.34
N THR A 113 -6.72 -0.08 21.86
CA THR A 113 -7.09 1.07 22.74
C THR A 113 -8.59 1.30 22.82
N VAL A 114 -9.36 0.94 21.80
CA VAL A 114 -10.83 1.03 21.79
C VAL A 114 -11.46 -0.36 21.75
N PRO A 115 -12.28 -0.76 22.76
CA PRO A 115 -12.88 -2.09 22.82
C PRO A 115 -13.93 -2.30 21.73
N MET A 116 -13.76 -3.36 20.95
CA MET A 116 -14.71 -3.77 19.92
C MET A 116 -14.76 -5.30 19.81
N ILE A 117 -15.84 -5.88 19.28
CA ILE A 117 -15.90 -7.33 19.04
C ILE A 117 -15.03 -7.70 17.83
N GLU A 118 -14.99 -6.83 16.82
CA GLU A 118 -14.12 -6.92 15.66
C GLU A 118 -13.49 -5.55 15.43
N SER A 119 -12.22 -5.51 15.03
CA SER A 119 -11.55 -4.29 14.57
C SER A 119 -12.26 -3.75 13.34
N HIS A 120 -12.31 -2.43 13.17
CA HIS A 120 -12.69 -1.80 11.91
C HIS A 120 -11.49 -1.67 10.97
N HIS A 121 -11.77 -1.44 9.68
CA HIS A 121 -10.74 -1.10 8.68
C HIS A 121 -10.11 0.27 8.96
N ALA A 122 -8.93 0.49 8.38
CA ALA A 122 -8.27 1.79 8.39
C ALA A 122 -8.31 2.46 7.01
N GLY A 123 -8.21 3.79 7.01
CA GLY A 123 -8.52 4.64 5.85
C GLY A 123 -7.31 5.37 5.26
N GLU A 124 -6.09 5.01 5.66
CA GLU A 124 -4.87 5.47 5.03
C GLU A 124 -4.68 4.85 3.63
N ASP A 125 -3.86 5.53 2.83
CA ASP A 125 -3.51 5.06 1.49
C ASP A 125 -2.80 3.70 1.56
N VAL A 126 -3.12 2.81 0.61
CA VAL A 126 -2.49 1.50 0.46
C VAL A 126 -1.50 1.49 -0.70
N ILE A 127 -0.47 0.65 -0.60
CA ILE A 127 0.57 0.56 -1.61
C ILE A 127 0.09 -0.29 -2.80
N LEU A 128 0.48 0.12 -4.01
CA LEU A 128 0.37 -0.66 -5.24
C LEU A 128 1.77 -0.94 -5.80
N TYR A 129 2.08 -2.21 -6.03
CA TYR A 129 3.26 -2.68 -6.76
C TYR A 129 2.87 -3.16 -8.16
N ALA A 130 3.69 -2.85 -9.16
CA ALA A 130 3.44 -3.23 -10.55
C ALA A 130 4.72 -3.77 -11.23
N LYS A 131 4.59 -4.87 -11.98
CA LYS A 131 5.66 -5.46 -12.80
C LYS A 131 5.10 -5.93 -14.14
N GLY A 132 5.81 -5.70 -15.23
CA GLY A 132 5.46 -6.15 -16.58
C GLY A 132 5.01 -5.03 -17.52
N PRO A 133 4.28 -5.33 -18.61
CA PRO A 133 3.87 -4.36 -19.63
C PRO A 133 3.07 -3.22 -19.02
N HIS A 134 3.43 -1.97 -19.38
CA HIS A 134 2.77 -0.76 -18.88
C HIS A 134 2.82 -0.55 -17.35
N SER A 135 3.67 -1.26 -16.61
CA SER A 135 3.87 -1.03 -15.16
C SER A 135 4.24 0.42 -14.81
N HIS A 136 4.89 1.15 -15.72
CA HIS A 136 5.21 2.58 -15.57
C HIS A 136 3.98 3.52 -15.52
N LEU A 137 2.77 3.03 -15.75
CA LEU A 137 1.53 3.80 -15.55
C LEU A 137 1.21 3.99 -14.07
N PHE A 138 1.73 3.12 -13.19
CA PHE A 138 1.44 3.11 -11.76
C PHE A 138 2.55 3.81 -10.98
N THR A 139 2.58 5.14 -11.08
CA THR A 139 3.57 6.00 -10.40
C THR A 139 2.88 7.17 -9.73
N GLY A 140 3.28 7.50 -8.50
CA GLY A 140 2.67 8.57 -7.72
C GLY A 140 1.44 8.09 -6.94
N ILE A 141 0.46 8.97 -6.76
CA ILE A 141 -0.77 8.70 -6.00
C ILE A 141 -1.93 8.58 -6.98
N HIS A 142 -2.74 7.54 -6.80
CA HIS A 142 -3.90 7.26 -7.64
C HIS A 142 -5.13 6.93 -6.80
N GLU A 143 -6.29 7.35 -7.30
CA GLU A 143 -7.58 6.84 -6.84
C GLU A 143 -7.68 5.33 -7.08
N ASN A 144 -8.26 4.54 -6.17
CA ASN A 144 -8.38 3.08 -6.35
C ASN A 144 -9.13 2.73 -7.67
N ALA A 145 -10.10 3.57 -8.08
CA ALA A 145 -10.81 3.43 -9.35
C ALA A 145 -9.91 3.55 -10.59
N TYR A 146 -8.72 4.14 -10.50
CA TYR A 146 -7.74 4.23 -11.59
C TYR A 146 -7.25 2.86 -12.05
N ILE A 147 -7.03 1.94 -11.10
CA ILE A 147 -6.40 0.62 -11.33
C ILE A 147 -7.08 -0.15 -12.47
N PRO A 148 -8.41 -0.40 -12.45
CA PRO A 148 -9.06 -1.12 -13.54
C PRO A 148 -9.02 -0.37 -14.88
N HIS A 149 -8.98 0.96 -14.89
CA HIS A 149 -8.85 1.73 -16.14
C HIS A 149 -7.46 1.56 -16.76
N ALA A 150 -6.39 1.63 -15.95
CA ALA A 150 -5.02 1.42 -16.41
C ALA A 150 -4.80 -0.02 -16.92
N VAL A 151 -5.34 -1.02 -16.21
CA VAL A 151 -5.29 -2.43 -16.64
C VAL A 151 -6.00 -2.62 -17.98
N ARG A 152 -7.20 -2.04 -18.16
CA ARG A 152 -7.94 -2.09 -19.43
C ARG A 152 -7.17 -1.45 -20.58
N TYR A 153 -6.54 -0.31 -20.32
CA TYR A 153 -5.69 0.37 -21.30
C TYR A 153 -4.52 -0.51 -21.74
N ALA A 154 -3.80 -1.12 -20.79
CA ALA A 154 -2.64 -1.97 -21.03
C ALA A 154 -2.99 -3.28 -21.75
N ALA A 155 -4.09 -3.91 -21.36
CA ALA A 155 -4.56 -5.18 -21.94
C ALA A 155 -5.39 -5.02 -23.23
N CYS A 156 -5.64 -3.78 -23.66
CA CYS A 156 -6.48 -3.47 -24.82
C CYS A 156 -7.90 -4.09 -24.77
N VAL A 157 -8.57 -3.96 -23.62
CA VAL A 157 -9.91 -4.52 -23.40
C VAL A 157 -10.94 -3.45 -22.99
N GLY A 158 -12.19 -3.62 -23.42
CA GLY A 158 -13.31 -2.72 -23.13
C GLY A 158 -13.35 -1.46 -24.01
N ASP A 159 -14.35 -0.59 -23.83
CA ASP A 159 -14.65 0.50 -24.79
C ASP A 159 -13.96 1.84 -24.46
N GLY A 160 -12.97 1.83 -23.57
CA GLY A 160 -12.21 3.02 -23.18
C GLY A 160 -11.02 3.31 -24.10
N GLN A 161 -10.14 4.23 -23.66
CA GLN A 161 -8.83 4.40 -24.30
C GLN A 161 -8.01 3.12 -24.15
N GLN A 162 -7.36 2.68 -25.24
CA GLN A 162 -6.54 1.46 -25.26
C GLN A 162 -5.18 1.76 -25.89
N PHE A 163 -4.16 1.00 -25.49
CA PHE A 163 -2.84 1.06 -26.11
C PHE A 163 -2.89 0.67 -27.61
N CYS A 164 -3.61 -0.41 -27.93
CA CYS A 164 -3.68 -0.99 -29.27
C CYS A 164 -4.46 -0.15 -30.29
N SER A 165 -5.21 0.88 -29.86
CA SER A 165 -5.97 1.73 -30.79
C SER A 165 -5.09 2.60 -31.70
N SER A 166 -3.78 2.65 -31.45
CA SER A 166 -2.80 3.42 -32.23
C SER A 166 -2.23 2.68 -33.46
N SER A 167 -2.62 1.42 -33.71
CA SER A 167 -2.10 0.60 -34.83
C SER A 167 -3.04 0.43 -36.02
N ASN A 168 -3.97 1.36 -36.29
CA ASN A 168 -4.73 1.40 -37.54
C ASN A 168 -4.51 2.70 -38.33
N PRO A 169 -3.44 2.81 -39.15
CA PRO A 169 -3.33 3.83 -40.20
C PRO A 169 -4.07 3.46 -41.50
N SER A 170 -4.98 2.48 -41.52
CA SER A 170 -5.74 2.16 -42.73
C SER A 170 -7.08 1.46 -42.48
N SER A 171 -8.13 2.25 -42.28
CA SER A 171 -9.39 1.96 -42.97
C SER A 171 -9.91 3.27 -43.56
N SER A 172 -9.59 3.48 -44.84
CA SER A 172 -10.25 4.44 -45.71
C SER A 172 -11.77 4.30 -45.61
N ASN A 173 -12.44 5.36 -45.16
CA ASN A 173 -13.79 5.65 -45.61
C ASN A 173 -13.97 7.19 -45.70
N PRO A 174 -13.93 7.77 -46.91
CA PRO A 174 -14.29 9.16 -47.11
C PRO A 174 -15.81 9.25 -47.20
N SER A 175 -16.50 9.42 -46.08
CA SER A 175 -17.87 9.97 -46.08
C SER A 175 -18.43 10.15 -44.66
N LYS A 176 -18.25 11.35 -44.12
CA LYS A 176 -19.38 12.20 -43.69
C LYS A 176 -18.84 13.57 -43.31
N LEU A 177 -19.10 14.51 -44.20
CA LEU A 177 -18.89 15.93 -44.02
C LEU A 177 -20.01 16.50 -43.15
N SER A 178 -19.65 17.53 -42.38
CA SER A 178 -20.49 18.52 -41.71
C SER A 178 -21.09 18.08 -40.36
N SER A 179 -21.08 18.90 -39.31
CA SER A 179 -21.07 20.36 -39.28
C SER A 179 -20.70 20.89 -37.89
N ASN A 180 -20.25 22.16 -37.89
CA ASN A 180 -20.36 23.16 -36.83
C ASN A 180 -19.19 23.37 -35.85
N LEU A 181 -18.53 24.53 -36.10
CA LEU A 181 -18.11 25.59 -35.15
C LEU A 181 -17.11 25.18 -34.05
N SER A 182 -16.00 25.85 -33.79
CA SER A 182 -15.51 27.18 -34.15
C SER A 182 -14.02 27.21 -33.77
N ASN A 183 -13.21 27.85 -34.60
CA ASN A 183 -11.79 28.07 -34.35
C ASN A 183 -11.60 29.41 -33.61
N PRO A 184 -10.94 29.44 -32.44
CA PRO A 184 -10.17 30.60 -32.03
C PRO A 184 -8.68 30.31 -32.26
N SER A 185 -8.16 31.02 -33.24
CA SER A 185 -6.74 31.13 -33.57
C SER A 185 -5.88 31.50 -32.34
N SER A 186 -4.66 30.97 -32.34
CA SER A 186 -3.40 31.62 -31.93
C SER A 186 -3.30 32.25 -30.54
N ASN A 187 -2.48 31.64 -29.68
CA ASN A 187 -1.29 32.30 -29.12
C ASN A 187 -0.58 31.39 -28.11
N LEU A 188 0.54 30.79 -28.52
CA LEU A 188 1.61 30.43 -27.58
C LEU A 188 2.93 30.88 -28.21
N PRO A 189 3.63 31.87 -27.64
CA PRO A 189 4.97 32.21 -28.08
C PRO A 189 5.97 31.21 -27.48
N ASN A 190 6.80 30.64 -28.35
CA ASN A 190 8.09 30.05 -27.96
C ASN A 190 9.06 31.22 -27.72
N PRO A 191 9.92 31.15 -26.68
CA PRO A 191 11.33 31.10 -27.05
C PRO A 191 12.22 30.27 -26.11
N SER A 192 13.14 29.59 -26.76
CA SER A 192 14.44 29.18 -26.25
C SER A 192 15.24 30.33 -25.63
N SER A 193 15.88 30.08 -24.48
CA SER A 193 17.22 30.59 -24.17
C SER A 193 17.79 29.84 -22.97
N ASN A 194 18.95 29.21 -23.18
CA ASN A 194 19.86 28.70 -22.15
C ASN A 194 20.52 29.91 -21.43
N PRO A 195 20.86 29.80 -20.13
CA PRO A 195 22.29 29.82 -19.81
C PRO A 195 22.73 28.94 -18.60
N SER A 196 23.94 28.39 -18.75
CA SER A 196 25.01 28.08 -17.78
C SER A 196 24.72 27.73 -16.31
N GLU A 197 25.25 26.56 -15.93
CA GLU A 197 26.06 26.24 -14.72
C GLU A 197 25.78 26.98 -13.40
N ASN A 198 25.43 26.22 -12.36
CA ASN A 198 26.23 26.14 -11.12
C ASN A 198 25.83 24.91 -10.30
N ASP A 199 26.84 24.13 -9.95
CA ASP A 199 26.87 23.09 -8.91
C ASP A 199 26.46 23.66 -7.55
N VAL A 200 25.61 22.94 -6.81
CA VAL A 200 25.68 22.85 -5.34
C VAL A 200 25.22 21.46 -4.94
N ASP A 201 26.17 20.65 -4.47
CA ASP A 201 25.92 19.45 -3.66
C ASP A 201 25.33 19.89 -2.32
N ASP A 202 24.08 19.50 -2.02
CA ASP A 202 23.56 19.53 -0.65
C ASP A 202 23.75 18.13 -0.04
N GLU A 203 24.88 17.95 0.65
CA GLU A 203 25.07 16.91 1.64
C GLU A 203 24.09 17.13 2.79
N VAL A 204 23.15 16.18 2.97
CA VAL A 204 22.34 16.11 4.18
C VAL A 204 23.19 15.48 5.28
N VAL A 205 23.70 16.33 6.18
CA VAL A 205 24.31 15.91 7.45
C VAL A 205 23.17 15.51 8.41
N ILE A 206 23.14 14.24 8.80
CA ILE A 206 22.34 13.78 9.94
C ILE A 206 23.21 13.98 11.17
N GLU A 207 22.84 14.94 12.02
CA GLU A 207 23.39 15.04 13.38
C GLU A 207 22.58 14.09 14.27
N ASP A 208 23.27 13.08 14.81
CA ASP A 208 22.80 12.29 15.94
C ASP A 208 22.89 13.17 17.21
N GLU A 209 21.77 13.43 17.87
CA GLU A 209 21.77 13.93 19.25
C GLU A 209 21.42 12.79 20.22
N ASP A 210 22.15 12.81 21.35
CA ASP A 210 22.36 11.79 22.38
C ASP A 210 21.11 11.15 23.03
#